data_AF-A0A924QHK7-F1
#
_entry.id   AF-A0A924QHK7-F1
#
_cell.length_a   1.000
_cell.length_b   1.000
_cell.length_c   1.000
_cell.angle_alpha   90.00
_cell.angle_beta   90.00
_cell.angle_gamma   90.00
#
_symmetry.space_group_name_H-M   'P 1'
#
loop_
_entity.id
_entity.type
_entity.pdbx_description
1 polymer ?
#
loop_
_entity_poly.entity_id
_entity_poly.type
_entity_poly.pdbx_seq_one_letter_code
_entity_poly.pdbx_strand_id
1 'polypeptide(L)'
;MTFTRRHFLATGALAGAALPGLSFAQSKPPEFKLKLGNDLPVTHSVNVRLKEAIAAISAESGGRVAIELFPNNQLGGDADMMSQIRSGALELATFPGTVMSTLIPVTSITGVGFAFSSYDKVWAAMDGAVGNHVRAAIEKINLVPFATVWDNGFRQITTSTKPIRTPDDLKNFKIRVPVVPLWVQMFKTLGAAPVSLPLAEAYQALQTKVADGQENPLALIESAKFFEVQKFCSLTNHSWDGFWFVAG
;
A
#
# COMPACT_ATOMS: atom_id res chain seq x y z
N MET A 1 -59.91 -16.27 -48.71
CA MET A 1 -59.51 -17.64 -48.38
C MET A 1 -58.78 -17.61 -47.04
N THR A 2 -59.40 -18.18 -46.02
CA THR A 2 -58.99 -18.16 -44.62
C THR A 2 -57.96 -19.28 -44.36
N PHE A 3 -56.71 -18.90 -44.09
CA PHE A 3 -55.66 -19.86 -43.72
C PHE A 3 -55.87 -20.32 -42.27
N THR A 4 -56.12 -21.62 -42.08
CA THR A 4 -56.33 -22.25 -40.77
C THR A 4 -55.02 -22.82 -40.20
N ARG A 5 -54.86 -22.70 -38.87
CA ARG A 5 -53.69 -23.05 -38.02
C ARG A 5 -53.15 -24.49 -38.09
N ARG A 6 -53.63 -25.35 -39.01
CA ARG A 6 -53.25 -26.78 -39.08
C ARG A 6 -52.08 -27.10 -40.02
N HIS A 7 -51.51 -26.13 -40.72
CA HIS A 7 -50.32 -26.35 -41.56
C HIS A 7 -48.99 -25.94 -40.92
N PHE A 8 -48.97 -25.46 -39.67
CA PHE A 8 -47.73 -25.02 -39.02
C PHE A 8 -47.03 -26.11 -38.18
N LEU A 9 -47.56 -27.34 -38.16
CA LEU A 9 -47.01 -28.44 -37.34
C LEU A 9 -46.41 -29.61 -38.14
N ALA A 10 -46.12 -29.42 -39.43
CA ALA A 10 -45.58 -30.48 -40.29
C ALA A 10 -44.16 -30.23 -40.84
N THR A 11 -43.42 -29.24 -40.34
CA THR A 11 -42.03 -28.95 -40.76
C THR A 11 -41.07 -28.71 -39.59
N GLY A 12 -41.39 -29.19 -38.38
CA GLY A 12 -40.57 -29.01 -37.17
C GLY A 12 -39.70 -30.20 -36.78
N ALA A 13 -39.44 -31.15 -37.68
CA ALA A 13 -38.56 -32.29 -37.42
C ALA A 13 -37.36 -32.24 -38.38
N LEU A 14 -36.15 -32.38 -37.81
CA LEU A 14 -34.82 -32.41 -38.44
C LEU A 14 -34.04 -31.09 -38.47
N ALA A 15 -33.48 -30.72 -37.31
CA ALA A 15 -32.13 -30.18 -37.23
C ALA A 15 -31.55 -30.40 -35.81
N GLY A 16 -31.52 -31.66 -35.37
CA GLY A 16 -30.61 -32.10 -34.31
C GLY A 16 -29.19 -32.14 -34.85
N ALA A 17 -28.60 -30.98 -35.11
CA ALA A 17 -27.17 -30.87 -35.26
C ALA A 17 -26.59 -30.80 -33.85
N ALA A 18 -26.01 -31.91 -33.40
CA ALA A 18 -25.11 -31.92 -32.27
C ALA A 18 -23.98 -30.92 -32.58
N LEU A 19 -24.08 -29.71 -32.05
CA LEU A 19 -22.93 -28.83 -31.92
C LEU A 19 -21.92 -29.62 -31.08
N PRO A 20 -20.71 -29.92 -31.60
CA PRO A 20 -19.65 -30.45 -30.75
C PRO A 20 -19.52 -29.48 -29.59
N GLY A 21 -19.68 -30.00 -28.37
CA GLY A 21 -19.58 -29.20 -27.17
C GLY A 21 -18.34 -28.34 -27.28
N LEU A 22 -18.53 -27.02 -27.34
CA LEU A 22 -17.52 -26.08 -26.89
C LEU A 22 -17.34 -26.41 -25.41
N SER A 23 -16.46 -27.36 -25.12
CA SER A 23 -15.79 -27.43 -23.84
C SER A 23 -15.07 -26.10 -23.73
N PHE A 24 -15.76 -25.09 -23.22
CA PHE A 24 -15.10 -24.06 -22.45
C PHE A 24 -14.31 -24.85 -21.41
N ALA A 25 -12.99 -24.92 -21.60
CA ALA A 25 -12.12 -25.48 -20.59
C ALA A 25 -12.49 -24.75 -19.30
N GLN A 26 -13.19 -25.44 -18.39
CA GLN A 26 -13.38 -24.92 -17.05
C GLN A 26 -11.96 -24.74 -16.54
N SER A 27 -11.54 -23.48 -16.42
CA SER A 27 -10.30 -23.17 -15.75
C SER A 27 -10.39 -23.82 -14.38
N LYS A 28 -9.44 -24.72 -14.08
CA LYS A 28 -9.39 -25.34 -12.75
C LYS A 28 -9.35 -24.20 -11.73
N PRO A 29 -10.12 -24.28 -10.63
CA PRO A 29 -10.03 -23.26 -9.59
C PRO A 29 -8.57 -23.17 -9.12
N PRO A 30 -8.06 -21.95 -8.84
CA PRO A 30 -6.69 -21.78 -8.40
C PRO A 30 -6.45 -22.56 -7.12
N GLU A 31 -5.27 -23.17 -7.03
CA GLU A 31 -4.82 -23.95 -5.87
C GLU A 31 -4.56 -23.04 -4.66
N PHE A 32 -4.04 -21.84 -4.93
CA PHE A 32 -3.79 -20.80 -3.93
C PHE A 32 -4.58 -19.54 -4.28
N LYS A 33 -5.42 -19.09 -3.35
CA LYS A 33 -6.13 -17.80 -3.42
C LYS A 33 -5.58 -16.92 -2.30
N LEU A 34 -4.88 -15.86 -2.68
CA LEU A 34 -4.21 -14.97 -1.74
C LEU A 34 -4.82 -13.59 -1.84
N LYS A 35 -5.16 -12.98 -0.71
CA LYS A 35 -5.54 -11.57 -0.64
C LYS A 35 -4.29 -10.75 -0.33
N LEU A 36 -4.12 -9.66 -1.07
CA LEU A 36 -2.99 -8.73 -0.93
C LEU A 36 -3.52 -7.34 -0.57
N GLY A 37 -3.28 -6.90 0.66
CA GLY A 37 -3.72 -5.58 1.16
C GLY A 37 -2.61 -4.52 1.16
N ASN A 38 -2.95 -3.26 0.85
CA ASN A 38 -2.11 -2.09 1.13
C ASN A 38 -2.89 -0.78 1.30
N ASP A 39 -2.23 0.23 1.86
CA ASP A 39 -2.80 1.55 2.17
C ASP A 39 -2.72 2.57 1.01
N LEU A 40 -2.04 2.21 -0.08
CA LEU A 40 -1.65 3.14 -1.13
C LEU A 40 -2.75 3.38 -2.17
N PRO A 41 -2.85 4.59 -2.75
CA PRO A 41 -3.73 4.85 -3.88
C PRO A 41 -3.47 3.90 -5.05
N VAL A 42 -4.52 3.59 -5.82
CA VAL A 42 -4.45 2.65 -6.96
C VAL A 42 -3.43 3.08 -8.03
N THR A 43 -3.18 4.40 -8.13
CA THR A 43 -2.24 5.01 -9.08
C THR A 43 -0.79 5.07 -8.57
N HIS A 44 -0.54 4.76 -7.29
CA HIS A 44 0.82 4.72 -6.76
C HIS A 44 1.64 3.64 -7.48
N SER A 45 2.93 3.89 -7.69
CA SER A 45 3.84 3.02 -8.45
C SER A 45 3.85 1.57 -7.96
N VAL A 46 3.81 1.37 -6.64
CA VAL A 46 3.66 0.05 -6.00
C VAL A 46 2.45 -0.72 -6.54
N ASN A 47 1.28 -0.08 -6.63
CA ASN A 47 0.06 -0.73 -7.12
C ASN A 47 0.11 -0.99 -8.63
N VAL A 48 0.81 -0.16 -9.41
CA VAL A 48 1.06 -0.41 -10.83
C VAL A 48 1.91 -1.67 -11.00
N ARG A 49 3.04 -1.76 -10.29
CA ARG A 49 3.95 -2.90 -10.37
C ARG A 49 3.38 -4.18 -9.75
N LEU A 50 2.55 -4.07 -8.72
CA LEU A 50 1.82 -5.21 -8.16
C LEU A 50 0.87 -5.84 -9.19
N LYS A 51 0.15 -5.05 -9.99
CA LYS A 51 -0.72 -5.60 -11.04
C LYS A 51 0.06 -6.37 -12.08
N GLU A 52 1.23 -5.86 -12.49
CA GLU A 52 2.14 -6.55 -13.41
C GLU A 52 2.67 -7.86 -12.79
N ALA A 53 3.13 -7.81 -11.54
CA ALA A 53 3.62 -8.98 -10.82
C ALA A 53 2.53 -10.05 -10.64
N ILE A 54 1.30 -9.66 -10.29
CA ILE A 54 0.16 -10.56 -10.15
C ILE A 54 -0.17 -11.25 -11.48
N ALA A 55 -0.16 -10.51 -12.59
CA ALA A 55 -0.37 -11.08 -13.91
C ALA A 55 0.74 -12.07 -14.28
N ALA A 56 2.00 -11.73 -14.02
CA ALA A 56 3.14 -12.60 -14.24
C ALA A 56 3.07 -13.89 -13.41
N ILE A 57 2.78 -13.77 -12.10
CA ILE A 57 2.61 -14.92 -11.18
C ILE A 57 1.50 -15.85 -11.66
N SER A 58 0.36 -15.30 -12.10
CA SER A 58 -0.73 -16.10 -12.66
C SER A 58 -0.30 -16.86 -13.92
N ALA A 59 0.41 -16.18 -14.84
CA ALA A 59 0.89 -16.80 -16.08
C ALA A 59 1.95 -17.88 -15.82
N GLU A 60 2.97 -17.58 -15.02
CA GLU A 60 4.09 -18.48 -14.70
C GLU A 60 3.64 -19.69 -13.86
N SER A 61 2.62 -19.52 -13.02
CA SER A 61 2.05 -20.62 -12.23
C SER A 61 1.00 -21.45 -12.98
N GLY A 62 0.69 -21.11 -14.24
CA GLY A 62 -0.40 -21.75 -14.99
C GLY A 62 -1.77 -21.58 -14.33
N GLY A 63 -1.99 -20.44 -13.67
CA GLY A 63 -3.23 -20.11 -12.94
C GLY A 63 -3.37 -20.78 -11.57
N ARG A 64 -2.34 -21.48 -11.07
CA ARG A 64 -2.38 -22.12 -9.75
C ARG A 64 -2.38 -21.10 -8.62
N VAL A 65 -1.73 -19.96 -8.80
CA VAL A 65 -1.67 -18.87 -7.82
C VAL A 65 -2.51 -17.71 -8.31
N ALA A 66 -3.59 -17.40 -7.60
CA ALA A 66 -4.45 -16.25 -7.83
C ALA A 66 -4.29 -15.25 -6.66
N ILE A 67 -3.83 -14.04 -6.97
CA ILE A 67 -3.70 -12.96 -6.00
C ILE A 67 -4.76 -11.89 -6.30
N GLU A 68 -5.58 -11.59 -5.30
CA GLU A 68 -6.55 -10.49 -5.35
C GLU A 68 -5.98 -9.28 -4.60
N LEU A 69 -5.82 -8.16 -5.32
CA LEU A 69 -5.23 -6.93 -4.81
C LEU A 69 -6.32 -6.01 -4.24
N PHE A 70 -6.17 -5.62 -2.98
CA PHE A 70 -7.02 -4.70 -2.24
C PHE A 70 -6.23 -3.44 -1.83
N PRO A 71 -6.09 -2.46 -2.73
CA PRO A 71 -5.34 -1.23 -2.46
C PRO A 71 -6.20 -0.22 -1.68
N ASN A 72 -5.63 0.93 -1.33
CA ASN A 72 -6.35 2.07 -0.78
C ASN A 72 -7.16 1.72 0.49
N ASN A 73 -6.58 0.91 1.39
CA ASN A 73 -7.19 0.52 2.67
C ASN A 73 -8.53 -0.22 2.50
N GLN A 74 -8.75 -0.91 1.37
CA GLN A 74 -10.00 -1.67 1.13
C GLN A 74 -10.27 -2.77 2.17
N LEU A 75 -9.22 -3.27 2.83
CA LEU A 75 -9.31 -4.26 3.91
C LEU A 75 -9.17 -3.64 5.32
N GLY A 76 -9.25 -2.32 5.45
CA GLY A 76 -9.00 -1.59 6.69
C GLY A 76 -7.64 -0.86 6.69
N GLY A 77 -7.38 -0.13 7.78
CA GLY A 77 -6.11 0.59 7.94
C GLY A 77 -4.94 -0.35 8.25
N ASP A 78 -3.72 0.20 8.32
CA ASP A 78 -2.50 -0.60 8.59
C ASP A 78 -2.62 -1.47 9.86
N ALA A 79 -3.22 -0.94 10.93
CA ALA A 79 -3.42 -1.69 12.17
C ALA A 79 -4.38 -2.89 12.00
N ASP A 80 -5.45 -2.70 11.22
CA ASP A 80 -6.42 -3.76 10.93
C ASP A 80 -5.78 -4.85 10.07
N MET A 81 -5.06 -4.45 9.01
CA MET A 81 -4.34 -5.38 8.13
C MET A 81 -3.22 -6.12 8.88
N MET A 82 -2.50 -5.46 9.80
CA MET A 82 -1.51 -6.10 10.68
C MET A 82 -2.14 -7.15 11.60
N SER A 83 -3.37 -6.90 12.08
CA SER A 83 -4.12 -7.89 12.87
C SER A 83 -4.58 -9.07 12.00
N GLN A 84 -5.09 -8.79 10.79
CA GLN A 84 -5.58 -9.80 9.85
C GLN A 84 -4.46 -10.73 9.34
N ILE A 85 -3.29 -10.18 9.01
CA ILE A 85 -2.19 -11.02 8.51
C ILE A 85 -1.68 -11.97 9.60
N ARG A 86 -1.62 -11.49 10.85
CA ARG A 86 -1.20 -12.32 12.00
C ARG A 86 -2.22 -13.37 12.42
N SER A 87 -3.50 -13.18 12.08
CA SER A 87 -4.54 -14.17 12.33
C SER A 87 -4.71 -15.17 11.18
N GLY A 88 -4.01 -14.97 10.06
CA GLY A 88 -4.18 -15.75 8.83
C GLY A 88 -5.42 -15.38 8.03
N ALA A 89 -6.11 -14.29 8.39
CA ALA A 89 -7.26 -13.79 7.63
C ALA A 89 -6.84 -13.00 6.37
N LEU A 90 -5.57 -12.58 6.28
CA LEU A 90 -4.97 -11.92 5.12
C LEU A 90 -3.64 -12.63 4.81
N GLU A 91 -3.44 -13.08 3.58
CA GLU A 91 -2.26 -13.87 3.23
C GLU A 91 -1.04 -13.01 2.91
N LEU A 92 -1.26 -11.83 2.32
CA LEU A 92 -0.21 -10.96 1.80
C LEU A 92 -0.51 -9.50 2.15
N ALA A 93 0.51 -8.73 2.52
CA ALA A 93 0.35 -7.29 2.72
C ALA A 93 1.66 -6.52 2.54
N THR A 94 1.56 -5.26 2.15
CA THR A 94 2.69 -4.33 2.21
C THR A 94 2.44 -3.28 3.29
N PHE A 95 3.41 -3.07 4.17
CA PHE A 95 3.32 -2.05 5.23
C PHE A 95 4.49 -1.08 5.16
N PRO A 96 4.28 0.23 5.41
CA PRO A 96 5.39 1.11 5.71
C PRO A 96 6.19 0.53 6.89
N GLY A 97 7.51 0.40 6.75
CA GLY A 97 8.33 -0.25 7.76
C GLY A 97 8.24 0.47 9.11
N THR A 98 8.19 1.78 9.08
CA THR A 98 8.01 2.58 10.30
C THR A 98 6.66 2.35 10.99
N VAL A 99 5.57 2.09 10.26
CA VAL A 99 4.24 1.81 10.86
C VAL A 99 4.22 0.45 11.58
N MET A 100 4.96 -0.53 11.05
CA MET A 100 5.12 -1.83 11.72
C MET A 100 5.78 -1.72 13.11
N SER A 101 6.41 -0.58 13.44
CA SER A 101 7.15 -0.40 14.69
C SER A 101 6.29 -0.40 15.95
N THR A 102 4.98 -0.19 15.80
CA THR A 102 4.01 -0.35 16.88
C THR A 102 3.98 -1.78 17.43
N LEU A 103 4.35 -2.77 16.61
CA LEU A 103 4.47 -4.17 16.98
C LEU A 103 5.92 -4.67 17.00
N ILE A 104 6.75 -4.17 16.07
CA ILE A 104 8.12 -4.64 15.84
C ILE A 104 9.06 -3.43 15.93
N PRO A 105 9.41 -2.93 17.14
CA PRO A 105 10.03 -1.62 17.31
C PRO A 105 11.24 -1.32 16.41
N VAL A 106 12.04 -2.34 16.10
CA VAL A 106 13.23 -2.21 15.25
C VAL A 106 12.93 -1.80 13.80
N THR A 107 11.71 -2.02 13.29
CA THR A 107 11.36 -1.60 11.92
C THR A 107 11.33 -0.07 11.79
N SER A 108 11.27 0.68 12.90
CA SER A 108 11.39 2.16 12.89
C SER A 108 12.79 2.67 12.55
N ILE A 109 13.82 1.81 12.50
CA ILE A 109 15.23 2.22 12.31
C ILE A 109 15.44 3.00 11.00
N THR A 110 14.65 2.73 9.97
CA THR A 110 14.71 3.43 8.68
C THR A 110 14.22 4.88 8.79
N GLY A 111 13.30 5.13 9.73
CA GLY A 111 12.64 6.41 9.97
C GLY A 111 13.45 7.41 10.80
N VAL A 112 14.69 7.07 11.18
CA VAL A 112 15.54 7.94 12.00
C VAL A 112 15.93 9.18 11.20
N GLY A 113 15.72 10.34 11.82
CA GLY A 113 15.94 11.63 11.19
C GLY A 113 17.36 11.79 10.63
N PHE A 114 17.47 12.10 9.34
CA PHE A 114 18.71 12.35 8.61
C PHE A 114 19.74 11.20 8.63
N ALA A 115 19.30 9.97 8.94
CA ALA A 115 20.21 8.81 9.03
C ALA A 115 20.83 8.42 7.69
N PHE A 116 20.10 8.60 6.59
CA PHE A 116 20.56 8.29 5.24
C PHE A 116 20.78 9.56 4.43
N SER A 117 21.93 9.65 3.77
CA SER A 117 22.29 10.79 2.90
C SER A 117 21.99 10.57 1.43
N SER A 118 21.73 9.32 1.00
CA SER A 118 21.49 8.96 -0.40
C SER A 118 20.87 7.57 -0.52
N TYR A 119 20.26 7.29 -1.68
CA TYR A 119 19.70 5.97 -1.99
C TYR A 119 20.74 4.85 -2.02
N ASP A 120 21.97 5.11 -2.49
CA ASP A 120 23.03 4.08 -2.48
C ASP A 120 23.31 3.58 -1.06
N LYS A 121 23.26 4.48 -0.06
CA LYS A 121 23.41 4.12 1.36
C LYS A 121 22.18 3.40 1.90
N VAL A 122 20.98 3.79 1.46
CA VAL A 122 19.73 3.08 1.80
C VAL A 122 19.81 1.64 1.33
N TRP A 123 20.04 1.41 0.04
CA TRP A 123 20.02 0.06 -0.53
C TRP A 123 21.15 -0.81 0.01
N ALA A 124 22.37 -0.27 0.15
CA ALA A 124 23.46 -1.02 0.79
C ALA A 124 23.12 -1.47 2.23
N ALA A 125 22.34 -0.68 2.98
CA ALA A 125 21.90 -1.06 4.32
C ALA A 125 20.73 -2.05 4.31
N MET A 126 19.70 -1.79 3.52
CA MET A 126 18.44 -2.57 3.48
C MET A 126 18.58 -3.91 2.75
N ASP A 127 19.45 -3.99 1.77
CA ASP A 127 19.80 -5.27 1.12
C ASP A 127 20.89 -6.00 1.91
N GLY A 128 21.56 -5.29 2.83
CA GLY A 128 22.60 -5.81 3.71
C GLY A 128 22.15 -6.10 5.14
N ALA A 129 23.04 -5.79 6.09
CA ALA A 129 22.90 -6.19 7.49
C ALA A 129 21.70 -5.55 8.20
N VAL A 130 21.34 -4.31 7.87
CA VAL A 130 20.20 -3.62 8.50
C VAL A 130 18.90 -4.27 8.09
N GLY A 131 18.71 -4.51 6.78
CA GLY A 131 17.50 -5.22 6.34
C GLY A 131 17.44 -6.66 6.82
N ASN A 132 18.56 -7.38 6.88
CA ASN A 132 18.59 -8.72 7.47
C ASN A 132 18.16 -8.71 8.95
N HIS A 133 18.61 -7.71 9.71
CA HIS A 133 18.21 -7.55 11.10
C HIS A 133 16.70 -7.27 11.24
N VAL A 134 16.13 -6.43 10.37
CA VAL A 134 14.69 -6.14 10.35
C VAL A 134 13.88 -7.38 9.91
N ARG A 135 14.29 -8.08 8.85
CA ARG A 135 13.66 -9.34 8.40
C ARG A 135 13.61 -10.38 9.52
N ALA A 136 14.73 -10.60 10.21
CA ALA A 136 14.78 -11.52 11.34
C ALA A 136 13.85 -11.12 12.50
N ALA A 137 13.56 -9.82 12.67
CA ALA A 137 12.58 -9.36 13.66
C ALA A 137 11.13 -9.56 13.21
N ILE A 138 10.86 -9.44 11.90
CA ILE A 138 9.56 -9.76 11.31
C ILE A 138 9.25 -11.26 11.44
N GLU A 139 10.23 -12.11 11.19
CA GLU A 139 10.10 -13.57 11.35
C GLU A 139 9.72 -13.99 12.78
N LYS A 140 10.22 -13.27 13.81
CA LYS A 140 9.91 -13.56 15.22
C LYS A 140 8.45 -13.38 15.61
N ILE A 141 7.65 -12.70 14.78
CA ILE A 141 6.21 -12.57 14.99
C ILE A 141 5.38 -13.47 14.06
N ASN A 142 6.02 -14.50 13.49
CA ASN A 142 5.45 -15.46 12.55
C ASN A 142 4.94 -14.85 11.24
N LEU A 143 5.61 -13.80 10.75
CA LEU A 143 5.40 -13.30 9.39
C LEU A 143 6.61 -13.63 8.53
N VAL A 144 6.39 -13.88 7.24
CA VAL A 144 7.46 -14.12 6.27
C VAL A 144 7.75 -12.83 5.52
N PRO A 145 8.88 -12.14 5.78
CA PRO A 145 9.27 -10.98 5.00
C PRO A 145 9.88 -11.38 3.66
N PHE A 146 9.52 -10.67 2.60
CA PHE A 146 10.16 -10.82 1.31
C PHE A 146 11.59 -10.23 1.33
N ALA A 147 12.43 -10.72 0.42
CA ALA A 147 13.86 -10.40 0.42
C ALA A 147 14.15 -8.90 0.30
N THR A 148 13.41 -8.19 -0.56
CA THR A 148 13.68 -6.80 -0.91
C THR A 148 12.59 -5.89 -0.35
N VAL A 149 13.00 -4.86 0.40
CA VAL A 149 12.13 -3.77 0.80
C VAL A 149 11.82 -2.89 -0.42
N TRP A 150 10.60 -2.39 -0.54
CA TRP A 150 10.22 -1.52 -1.65
C TRP A 150 10.34 -0.06 -1.27
N ASP A 151 10.60 0.80 -2.26
CA ASP A 151 10.76 2.22 -1.99
C ASP A 151 9.40 2.91 -1.73
N ASN A 152 9.36 3.71 -0.66
CA ASN A 152 8.41 4.81 -0.54
C ASN A 152 9.14 6.11 -0.88
N GLY A 153 10.26 6.35 -0.18
CA GLY A 153 11.25 7.35 -0.53
C GLY A 153 11.57 8.32 0.60
N PHE A 154 12.39 9.31 0.26
CA PHE A 154 12.69 10.40 1.20
C PHE A 154 11.50 11.33 1.38
N ARG A 155 11.22 11.68 2.64
CA ARG A 155 10.00 12.36 3.08
C ARG A 155 10.20 13.88 3.11
N GLN A 156 9.20 14.60 2.62
CA GLN A 156 9.16 16.06 2.47
C GLN A 156 7.96 16.60 3.24
N ILE A 157 8.02 17.86 3.70
CA ILE A 157 6.89 18.48 4.41
C ILE A 157 6.03 19.28 3.42
N THR A 158 4.72 19.06 3.42
CA THR A 158 3.76 19.96 2.75
C THR A 158 2.94 20.72 3.77
N THR A 159 2.52 21.94 3.41
CA THR A 159 1.70 22.78 4.28
C THR A 159 0.65 23.57 3.49
N SER A 160 -0.45 23.92 4.15
CA SER A 160 -1.46 24.87 3.62
C SER A 160 -1.22 26.31 4.09
N THR A 161 -0.36 26.52 5.08
CA THR A 161 -0.24 27.79 5.82
C THR A 161 1.01 28.59 5.44
N LYS A 162 2.20 27.99 5.53
CA LYS A 162 3.49 28.67 5.28
C LYS A 162 4.60 27.71 4.84
N PRO A 163 5.58 28.13 4.02
CA PRO A 163 6.79 27.35 3.78
C PRO A 163 7.52 27.01 5.09
N ILE A 164 8.16 25.84 5.14
CA ILE A 164 9.05 25.45 6.24
C ILE A 164 10.48 25.57 5.74
N ARG A 165 11.20 26.59 6.21
CA ARG A 165 12.59 26.86 5.79
C ARG A 165 13.60 26.50 6.87
N THR A 166 13.18 26.60 8.12
CA THR A 166 14.02 26.33 9.30
C THR A 166 13.23 25.51 10.31
N PRO A 167 13.90 24.82 11.26
CA PRO A 167 13.21 24.14 12.36
C PRO A 167 12.29 25.06 13.17
N ASP A 168 12.62 26.35 13.29
CA ASP A 168 11.78 27.33 14.01
C ASP A 168 10.40 27.52 13.38
N ASP A 169 10.26 27.26 12.07
CA ASP A 169 8.97 27.33 11.38
C ASP A 169 8.00 26.23 11.86
N LEU A 170 8.51 25.17 12.48
CA LEU A 170 7.71 24.07 13.03
C LEU A 170 7.15 24.35 14.42
N LYS A 171 7.56 25.43 15.10
CA LYS A 171 7.03 25.76 16.44
C LYS A 171 5.51 25.89 16.43
N ASN A 172 4.84 25.08 17.24
CA ASN A 172 3.39 24.93 17.35
C ASN A 172 2.67 24.54 16.04
N PHE A 173 3.41 24.14 15.00
CA PHE A 173 2.86 23.74 13.71
C PHE A 173 2.10 22.42 13.86
N LYS A 174 0.82 22.37 13.45
CA LYS A 174 0.02 21.15 13.54
C LYS A 174 0.32 20.24 12.37
N ILE A 175 1.24 19.31 12.55
CA ILE A 175 1.64 18.38 11.47
C ILE A 175 0.96 17.04 11.64
N ARG A 176 0.26 16.56 10.62
CA ARG A 176 -0.16 15.16 10.57
C ARG A 176 1.07 14.29 10.36
N VAL A 177 1.21 13.27 11.21
CA VAL A 177 2.20 12.19 11.05
C VAL A 177 1.48 10.84 11.05
N PRO A 178 2.02 9.81 10.37
CA PRO A 178 1.56 8.43 10.53
C PRO A 178 1.65 7.96 11.99
N VAL A 179 0.98 6.85 12.32
CA VAL A 179 0.97 6.27 13.67
C VAL A 179 2.31 5.59 13.99
N VAL A 180 3.34 6.42 14.15
CA VAL A 180 4.75 6.04 14.32
C VAL A 180 5.32 6.81 15.50
N PRO A 181 5.57 6.16 16.66
CA PRO A 181 6.08 6.82 17.85
C PRO A 181 7.36 7.64 17.62
N LEU A 182 8.26 7.12 16.78
CA LEU A 182 9.50 7.81 16.40
C LEU A 182 9.23 9.18 15.76
N TRP A 183 8.30 9.27 14.80
CA TRP A 183 7.98 10.52 14.12
C TRP A 183 7.18 11.49 14.99
N VAL A 184 6.26 10.97 15.83
CA VAL A 184 5.61 11.79 16.85
C VAL A 184 6.65 12.46 17.74
N GLN A 185 7.66 11.71 18.21
CA GLN A 185 8.70 12.26 19.05
C GLN A 185 9.63 13.21 18.30
N MET A 186 10.00 12.89 17.05
CA MET A 186 10.83 13.74 16.20
C MET A 186 10.20 15.12 16.02
N PHE A 187 8.93 15.19 15.60
CA PHE A 187 8.25 16.46 15.38
C PHE A 187 7.96 17.23 16.67
N LYS A 188 7.65 16.53 17.79
CA LYS A 188 7.59 17.18 19.12
C LYS A 188 8.92 17.81 19.50
N THR A 189 10.03 17.11 19.26
CA THR A 189 11.39 17.60 19.57
C THR A 189 11.75 18.83 18.72
N LEU A 190 11.22 18.91 17.50
CA LEU A 190 11.33 20.09 16.63
C LEU A 190 10.35 21.23 17.00
N GLY A 191 9.59 21.09 18.10
CA GLY A 191 8.65 22.10 18.59
C GLY A 191 7.27 22.10 17.93
N ALA A 192 6.98 21.11 17.08
CA ALA A 192 5.68 20.98 16.43
C ALA A 192 4.62 20.34 17.34
N ALA A 193 3.37 20.40 16.90
CA ALA A 193 2.22 19.76 17.53
C ALA A 193 1.71 18.61 16.63
N PRO A 194 2.34 17.42 16.66
CA PRO A 194 1.97 16.33 15.76
C PRO A 194 0.58 15.78 16.07
N VAL A 195 -0.20 15.55 15.02
CA VAL A 195 -1.50 14.86 15.03
C VAL A 195 -1.29 13.49 14.38
N SER A 196 -1.36 12.43 15.18
CA SER A 196 -1.09 11.06 14.72
C SER A 196 -2.35 10.46 14.09
N LEU A 197 -2.36 10.27 12.77
CA LEU A 197 -3.52 9.74 12.02
C LEU A 197 -3.06 8.76 10.93
N PRO A 198 -3.84 7.72 10.60
CA PRO A 198 -3.55 6.83 9.48
C PRO A 198 -3.65 7.56 8.13
N LEU A 199 -3.10 6.96 7.06
CA LEU A 199 -3.03 7.61 5.74
C LEU A 199 -4.44 7.90 5.18
N ALA A 200 -5.39 6.98 5.38
CA ALA A 200 -6.77 7.11 4.94
C ALA A 200 -7.49 8.37 5.46
N GLU A 201 -7.09 8.87 6.64
CA GLU A 201 -7.68 10.07 7.25
C GLU A 201 -6.92 11.36 6.91
N ALA A 202 -5.72 11.24 6.32
CA ALA A 202 -4.80 12.35 6.14
C ALA A 202 -5.37 13.43 5.20
N TYR A 203 -5.95 13.06 4.06
CA TYR A 203 -6.51 14.04 3.11
C TYR A 203 -7.58 14.89 3.81
N GLN A 204 -8.49 14.24 4.53
CA GLN A 204 -9.58 14.95 5.18
C GLN A 204 -9.11 15.81 6.35
N ALA A 205 -8.15 15.34 7.13
CA ALA A 205 -7.53 16.13 8.19
C ALA A 205 -6.86 17.41 7.65
N LEU A 206 -6.27 17.36 6.45
CA LEU A 206 -5.67 18.52 5.78
C LEU A 206 -6.75 19.44 5.20
N GLN A 207 -7.76 18.88 4.52
CA GLN A 207 -8.86 19.64 3.92
C GLN A 207 -9.62 20.46 4.99
N THR A 208 -9.89 19.83 6.14
CA THR A 208 -10.60 20.46 7.26
C THR A 208 -9.70 21.24 8.22
N LYS A 209 -8.39 21.29 7.96
CA LYS A 209 -7.39 21.98 8.78
C LYS A 209 -7.33 21.50 10.23
N VAL A 210 -7.64 20.22 10.47
CA VAL A 210 -7.28 19.54 11.72
C VAL A 210 -5.75 19.52 11.87
N ALA A 211 -5.05 19.33 10.75
CA ALA A 211 -3.61 19.56 10.62
C ALA A 211 -3.32 20.65 9.58
N ASP A 212 -2.31 21.47 9.84
CA ASP A 212 -1.84 22.54 8.94
C ASP A 212 -1.06 21.96 7.75
N GLY A 213 -0.42 20.81 7.96
CA GLY A 213 0.33 20.10 6.94
C GLY A 213 0.63 18.64 7.29
N GLN A 214 1.40 17.98 6.43
CA GLN A 214 1.80 16.58 6.57
C GLN A 214 3.21 16.38 6.03
N GLU A 215 3.73 15.17 6.17
CA GLU A 215 4.99 14.78 5.57
C GLU A 215 4.89 13.44 4.84
N ASN A 216 5.48 13.35 3.64
CA ASN A 216 5.54 12.13 2.82
C ASN A 216 6.50 12.30 1.62
N PRO A 217 6.87 11.21 0.93
CA PRO A 217 7.58 11.29 -0.34
C PRO A 217 6.72 11.93 -1.43
N LEU A 218 7.37 12.52 -2.44
CA LEU A 218 6.69 13.27 -3.51
C LEU A 218 5.69 12.40 -4.30
N ALA A 219 6.04 11.13 -4.58
CA ALA A 219 5.16 10.19 -5.27
C ALA A 219 3.86 9.91 -4.50
N LEU A 220 3.93 9.86 -3.16
CA LEU A 220 2.76 9.67 -2.33
C LEU A 220 1.94 10.97 -2.21
N ILE A 221 2.60 12.13 -2.12
CA ILE A 221 1.93 13.45 -2.17
C ILE A 221 1.11 13.60 -3.45
N GLU A 222 1.67 13.18 -4.60
CA GLU A 222 0.99 13.20 -5.89
C GLU A 222 -0.16 12.20 -5.94
N SER A 223 0.10 10.92 -5.71
CA SER A 223 -0.91 9.86 -5.87
C SER A 223 -2.07 9.97 -4.86
N ALA A 224 -1.82 10.49 -3.66
CA ALA A 224 -2.84 10.79 -2.66
C ALA A 224 -3.48 12.19 -2.84
N LYS A 225 -3.04 12.93 -3.87
CA LYS A 225 -3.57 14.26 -4.25
C LYS A 225 -3.49 15.31 -3.14
N PHE A 226 -2.52 15.22 -2.24
CA PHE A 226 -2.39 16.20 -1.16
C PHE A 226 -2.13 17.62 -1.68
N PHE A 227 -1.61 17.77 -2.90
CA PHE A 227 -1.46 19.06 -3.57
C PHE A 227 -2.79 19.82 -3.80
N GLU A 228 -3.94 19.15 -3.77
CA GLU A 228 -5.25 19.81 -3.87
C GLU A 228 -5.59 20.61 -2.59
N VAL A 229 -5.05 20.19 -1.45
CA VAL A 229 -5.34 20.76 -0.13
C VAL A 229 -4.10 21.32 0.57
N GLN A 230 -2.96 21.36 -0.11
CA GLN A 230 -1.67 21.86 0.39
C GLN A 230 -1.03 22.78 -0.65
N LYS A 231 -0.46 23.89 -0.20
CA LYS A 231 0.05 24.97 -1.07
C LYS A 231 1.57 24.97 -1.21
N PHE A 232 2.28 24.59 -0.15
CA PHE A 232 3.74 24.64 -0.12
C PHE A 232 4.29 23.23 0.05
N CYS A 233 5.40 22.94 -0.64
CA CYS A 233 6.22 21.76 -0.41
C CYS A 233 7.63 22.21 -0.06
N SER A 234 8.12 21.78 1.10
CA SER A 234 9.47 22.06 1.60
C SER A 234 10.27 20.77 1.56
N LEU A 235 11.35 20.76 0.77
CA LEU A 235 12.19 19.60 0.54
C LEU A 235 13.13 19.36 1.73
N THR A 236 12.55 18.99 2.87
CA THR A 236 13.28 18.79 4.12
C THR A 236 14.08 17.50 4.15
N ASN A 237 13.74 16.52 3.31
CA ASN A 237 14.46 15.26 3.11
C ASN A 237 14.86 14.56 4.41
N HIS A 238 13.98 14.64 5.40
CA HIS A 238 14.34 14.47 6.80
C HIS A 238 14.37 13.00 7.24
N SER A 239 13.78 12.10 6.47
CA SER A 239 13.75 10.66 6.74
C SER A 239 13.55 9.91 5.44
N TRP A 240 14.06 8.69 5.36
CA TRP A 240 13.65 7.71 4.36
C TRP A 240 12.67 6.71 5.00
N ASP A 241 11.79 6.13 4.20
CA ASP A 241 10.99 4.96 4.59
C ASP A 241 10.71 4.10 3.36
N GLY A 242 10.37 2.84 3.59
CA GLY A 242 10.03 1.88 2.55
C GLY A 242 8.86 0.99 2.97
N PHE A 243 8.47 0.09 2.08
CA PHE A 243 7.42 -0.90 2.34
C PHE A 243 8.03 -2.29 2.49
N TRP A 244 7.74 -2.95 3.60
CA TRP A 244 7.98 -4.39 3.72
C TRP A 244 6.80 -5.14 3.14
N PHE A 245 7.09 -6.00 2.16
CA PHE A 245 6.15 -7.00 1.71
C PHE A 245 6.29 -8.22 2.62
N VAL A 246 5.18 -8.66 3.21
CA VAL A 246 5.10 -9.78 4.14
C VAL A 246 3.99 -10.76 3.76
N ALA A 247 4.16 -12.03 4.12
CA ALA A 247 3.12 -13.04 4.13
C ALA A 247 2.82 -13.51 5.56
N GLY A 248 1.57 -13.90 5.81
CA GLY A 248 1.09 -14.48 7.08
C GLY A 248 1.24 -15.99 7.17
#